data_AF-A0A2D4XBV6-F1
#
_entry.id   AF-A0A2D4XBV6-F1
#
_cell.length_a   1.000
_cell.length_b   1.000
_cell.length_c   1.000
_cell.angle_alpha   90.00
_cell.angle_beta   90.00
_cell.angle_gamma   90.00
#
_symmetry.space_group_name_H-M   'P 1'
#
loop_
_entity.id
_entity.type
_entity.pdbx_description
1 polymer ?
#
loop_
_entity_poly.entity_id
_entity_poly.type
_entity_poly.pdbx_seq_one_letter_code
_entity_poly.pdbx_strand_id
1 'polypeptide(L)'
;MPMPPHPPVIEDPRILARYPFLPQAVKHTRSILENNGVTMESLLTDGWLSDIRRRGDLRVKESILHDDGIGVPTSDISTDLGRMTESLSFLYAMLVACSTFEERVTARWAEGEASRADAILG
;
A
#
# COMPACT_ATOMS: atom_id res chain seq x y z
N MET A 1 -20.61 4.89 -5.99
CA MET A 1 -20.79 4.01 -7.17
C MET A 1 -20.98 2.58 -6.67
N PRO A 2 -22.02 1.84 -7.10
CA PRO A 2 -22.13 0.42 -6.75
C PRO A 2 -20.95 -0.37 -7.35
N MET A 3 -20.36 -1.27 -6.58
CA MET A 3 -19.26 -2.13 -7.06
C MET A 3 -19.82 -3.12 -8.11
N PRO A 4 -19.15 -3.30 -9.26
CA PRO A 4 -19.60 -4.29 -10.24
C PRO A 4 -19.54 -5.70 -9.62
N PRO A 5 -20.50 -6.58 -9.94
CA PRO A 5 -20.56 -7.94 -9.38
C PRO A 5 -19.33 -8.79 -9.75
N HIS A 6 -18.69 -8.45 -10.88
CA HIS A 6 -17.40 -8.98 -11.26
C HIS A 6 -16.46 -7.81 -11.59
N PRO A 7 -15.44 -7.57 -10.75
CA PRO A 7 -14.41 -6.59 -11.06
C PRO A 7 -13.71 -6.95 -12.39
N PRO A 8 -13.39 -5.98 -13.25
CA PRO A 8 -12.66 -6.24 -14.49
C PRO A 8 -11.29 -6.83 -14.19
N VAL A 9 -10.76 -7.64 -15.12
CA VAL A 9 -9.40 -8.17 -15.00
C VAL A 9 -8.41 -7.02 -15.22
N ILE A 10 -7.43 -6.90 -14.33
CA ILE A 10 -6.30 -5.97 -14.45
C ILE A 10 -5.03 -6.82 -14.40
N GLU A 11 -4.28 -6.82 -15.49
CA GLU A 11 -3.04 -7.60 -15.59
C GLU A 11 -1.78 -6.74 -15.41
N ASP A 12 -1.87 -5.42 -15.63
CA ASP A 12 -0.70 -4.55 -15.55
C ASP A 12 -0.17 -4.47 -14.10
N PRO A 13 1.02 -5.01 -13.81
CA PRO A 13 1.58 -5.04 -12.45
C PRO A 13 1.84 -3.63 -11.92
N ARG A 14 2.01 -2.64 -12.78
CA ARG A 14 2.20 -1.24 -12.38
C ARG A 14 0.92 -0.67 -11.77
N ILE A 15 -0.23 -0.98 -12.37
CA ILE A 15 -1.54 -0.56 -11.85
C ILE A 15 -1.81 -1.27 -10.53
N LEU A 16 -1.56 -2.59 -10.47
CA LEU A 16 -1.77 -3.37 -9.26
C LEU A 16 -0.88 -2.93 -8.10
N ALA A 17 0.38 -2.57 -8.37
CA ALA A 17 1.27 -2.02 -7.35
C ALA A 17 0.89 -0.60 -6.90
N ARG A 18 0.40 0.23 -7.82
CA ARG A 18 -0.01 1.62 -7.55
C ARG A 18 -1.33 1.71 -6.77
N TYR A 19 -2.22 0.75 -6.97
CA TYR A 19 -3.51 0.63 -6.28
C TYR A 19 -3.64 -0.72 -5.56
N PRO A 20 -2.82 -0.94 -4.50
CA PRO A 20 -2.70 -2.23 -3.84
C PRO A 20 -3.95 -2.65 -3.04
N PHE A 21 -4.90 -1.72 -2.83
CA PHE A 21 -6.21 -1.97 -2.21
C PHE A 21 -7.23 -2.61 -3.17
N LEU A 22 -6.95 -2.66 -4.48
CA LEU A 22 -7.87 -3.27 -5.44
C LEU A 22 -7.99 -4.79 -5.18
N PRO A 23 -9.18 -5.39 -5.30
CA PRO A 23 -9.36 -6.84 -5.18
C PRO A 23 -8.42 -7.64 -6.09
N GLN A 24 -8.13 -7.13 -7.28
CA GLN A 24 -7.22 -7.71 -8.28
C GLN A 24 -5.75 -7.71 -7.80
N ALA A 25 -5.37 -6.76 -6.95
CA ALA A 25 -4.00 -6.63 -6.46
C ALA A 25 -3.63 -7.71 -5.44
N VAL A 26 -4.59 -8.39 -4.82
CA VAL A 26 -4.33 -9.45 -3.82
C VAL A 26 -3.41 -10.55 -4.37
N LYS A 27 -3.69 -11.04 -5.58
CA LYS A 27 -2.86 -12.06 -6.23
C LYS A 27 -1.46 -11.53 -6.56
N HIS A 28 -1.37 -10.26 -6.98
CA HIS A 28 -0.11 -9.61 -7.31
C HIS A 28 0.78 -9.42 -6.07
N THR A 29 0.24 -8.84 -5.00
CA THR A 29 0.95 -8.65 -3.72
C THR A 29 1.41 -9.98 -3.15
N ARG A 30 0.59 -11.03 -3.23
CA ARG A 30 1.01 -12.38 -2.82
C ARG A 30 2.19 -12.88 -3.65
N SER A 31 2.17 -12.71 -4.98
CA SER A 31 3.31 -13.10 -5.82
C SER A 31 4.59 -12.31 -5.49
N ILE A 32 4.48 -11.02 -5.13
CA ILE A 32 5.62 -10.22 -4.68
C ILE A 32 6.21 -10.81 -3.41
N LEU A 33 5.37 -11.15 -2.42
CA LEU A 33 5.82 -11.78 -1.18
C LEU A 33 6.54 -13.11 -1.47
N GLU A 34 5.91 -14.00 -2.23
CA GLU A 34 6.42 -15.34 -2.55
C GLU A 34 7.73 -15.28 -3.35
N ASN A 35 7.78 -14.49 -4.42
CA ASN A 35 8.95 -14.40 -5.30
C ASN A 35 10.18 -13.79 -4.61
N ASN A 36 9.96 -12.97 -3.57
CA ASN A 36 11.04 -12.34 -2.82
C ASN A 36 11.31 -13.03 -1.47
N GLY A 37 10.66 -14.15 -1.18
CA GLY A 37 10.81 -14.86 0.09
C GLY A 37 10.39 -14.04 1.32
N VAL A 38 9.49 -13.07 1.14
CA VAL A 38 9.03 -12.18 2.21
C VAL A 38 7.84 -12.82 2.90
N THR A 39 7.99 -13.13 4.18
CA THR A 39 6.91 -13.53 5.07
C THR A 39 6.35 -12.32 5.82
N MET A 40 5.25 -12.50 6.55
CA MET A 40 4.76 -11.47 7.45
C MET A 40 5.81 -11.11 8.51
N GLU A 41 6.46 -12.11 9.10
CA GLU A 41 7.49 -11.90 10.12
C GLU A 41 8.67 -11.12 9.55
N SER A 42 9.17 -11.51 8.38
CA SER A 42 10.29 -10.82 7.75
C SER A 42 9.95 -9.37 7.42
N LEU A 43 8.72 -9.08 6.95
CA LEU A 43 8.27 -7.71 6.69
C LEU A 43 8.36 -6.82 7.95
N LEU A 44 8.12 -7.39 9.14
CA LEU A 44 8.17 -6.68 10.41
C LEU A 44 9.60 -6.54 10.97
N THR A 45 10.48 -7.51 10.74
CA THR A 45 11.75 -7.61 11.47
C THR A 45 13.00 -7.44 10.60
N ASP A 46 12.98 -7.88 9.35
CA ASP A 46 14.19 -7.93 8.52
C ASP A 46 14.74 -6.53 8.25
N GLY A 47 16.06 -6.37 8.40
CA GLY A 47 16.73 -5.08 8.23
C GLY A 47 16.67 -4.54 6.80
N TRP A 48 16.73 -5.42 5.80
CA TRP A 48 16.69 -5.05 4.38
C TRP A 48 15.30 -4.54 3.92
N LEU A 49 14.25 -4.76 4.72
CA LEU A 49 12.90 -4.22 4.50
C LEU A 49 12.62 -2.93 5.29
N SER A 50 13.63 -2.38 5.98
CA SER A 50 13.47 -1.18 6.82
C SER A 50 12.96 0.04 6.05
N ASP A 51 13.40 0.26 4.81
CA ASP A 51 12.92 1.37 3.98
C ASP A 51 11.46 1.21 3.58
N ILE A 52 11.00 -0.03 3.37
CA ILE A 52 9.59 -0.35 3.10
C ILE A 52 8.73 -0.04 4.33
N ARG A 53 9.18 -0.46 5.52
CA ARG A 53 8.51 -0.13 6.78
C ARG A 53 8.47 1.38 7.02
N ARG A 54 9.60 2.08 6.84
CA ARG A 54 9.68 3.53 6.98
C ARG A 54 8.70 4.25 6.06
N ARG A 55 8.55 3.78 4.82
CA ARG A 55 7.54 4.31 3.89
C ARG A 55 6.12 4.04 4.36
N GLY A 56 5.83 2.84 4.87
CA GLY A 56 4.50 2.54 5.42
C GLY A 56 4.18 3.35 6.69
N ASP A 57 5.17 3.58 7.55
CA ASP A 57 5.02 4.49 8.70
C ASP A 57 4.67 5.91 8.26
N LEU A 58 5.32 6.40 7.19
CA LEU A 58 5.00 7.71 6.61
C LEU A 58 3.57 7.73 6.04
N ARG A 59 3.14 6.69 5.33
CA ARG A 59 1.76 6.57 4.83
C ARG A 59 0.73 6.73 5.95
N VAL A 60 0.95 6.09 7.10
CA VAL A 60 0.07 6.24 8.27
C VAL A 60 0.21 7.62 8.90
N LYS A 61 1.42 8.10 9.18
CA LYS A 61 1.64 9.39 9.86
C LYS A 61 1.09 10.57 9.07
N GLU A 62 1.37 10.63 7.77
CA GLU A 62 0.93 11.73 6.91
C GLU A 62 -0.61 11.79 6.85
N SER A 63 -1.28 10.64 6.77
CA SER A 63 -2.75 10.57 6.77
C SER A 63 -3.42 11.09 8.07
N ILE A 64 -2.69 11.02 9.18
CA ILE A 64 -3.18 11.46 10.49
C ILE A 64 -2.84 12.93 10.74
N LEU A 65 -1.65 13.37 10.34
CA LEU A 65 -1.08 14.67 10.71
C LEU A 65 -1.38 15.78 9.70
N HIS A 66 -1.59 15.45 8.43
CA HIS A 66 -1.79 16.44 7.36
C HIS A 66 -3.18 16.32 6.76
N ASP A 67 -3.81 17.48 6.52
CA ASP A 67 -5.11 17.56 5.86
C ASP A 67 -5.00 17.31 4.34
N ASP A 68 -3.82 17.52 3.76
CA ASP A 68 -3.52 17.28 2.34
C ASP A 68 -3.32 15.78 2.00
N GLY A 69 -3.44 14.90 2.99
CA GLY A 69 -3.31 13.45 2.83
C GLY A 69 -1.85 12.97 2.71
N ILE A 70 -1.63 11.87 2.00
CA ILE A 70 -0.32 11.20 1.94
C ILE A 70 0.56 11.83 0.85
N GLY A 71 1.50 12.70 1.25
CA GLY A 71 2.48 13.36 0.36
C GLY A 71 3.71 12.53 -0.01
N VAL A 72 3.68 11.20 0.17
CA VAL A 72 4.85 10.33 -0.07
C VAL A 72 5.09 10.16 -1.58
N PRO A 73 6.31 10.45 -2.09
CA PRO A 73 6.66 10.24 -3.49
C PRO A 73 6.43 8.79 -3.91
N THR A 74 5.65 8.59 -4.98
CA THR A 74 5.51 7.26 -5.61
C THR A 74 6.88 6.72 -6.00
N SER A 75 7.14 5.47 -5.63
CA SER A 75 8.29 4.73 -6.15
C SER A 75 8.26 4.65 -7.68
N ASP A 76 9.42 4.46 -8.30
CA ASP A 76 9.49 4.15 -9.73
C ASP A 76 8.94 2.74 -10.01
N ILE A 77 7.63 2.68 -10.25
CA ILE A 77 6.86 1.47 -10.56
C ILE A 77 7.30 0.75 -11.84
N SER A 78 8.18 1.35 -12.66
CA SER A 78 8.77 0.64 -13.80
C SER A 78 9.71 -0.48 -13.35
N THR A 79 10.29 -0.36 -12.16
CA THR A 79 11.22 -1.34 -11.58
C THR A 79 10.52 -2.35 -10.66
N ASP A 80 11.06 -3.56 -10.57
CA ASP A 80 10.57 -4.61 -9.66
C ASP A 80 10.66 -4.14 -8.20
N LEU A 81 11.80 -3.53 -7.83
CA LEU A 81 12.01 -2.95 -6.51
C LEU A 81 10.98 -1.86 -6.20
N GLY A 82 10.66 -1.00 -7.18
CA GLY A 82 9.67 0.07 -6.99
C GLY A 82 8.26 -0.48 -6.79
N ARG A 83 7.85 -1.50 -7.56
CA ARG A 83 6.55 -2.18 -7.36
C ARG A 83 6.47 -2.93 -6.03
N MET A 84 7.54 -3.62 -5.64
CA MET A 84 7.64 -4.27 -4.33
C MET A 84 7.54 -3.24 -3.21
N THR A 85 8.33 -2.16 -3.29
CA THR A 85 8.33 -1.09 -2.29
C THR A 85 6.94 -0.50 -2.12
N GLU A 86 6.26 -0.22 -3.23
CA GLU A 86 4.93 0.38 -3.21
C GLU A 86 3.89 -0.57 -2.60
N SER A 87 3.85 -1.82 -3.05
CA SER A 87 2.86 -2.80 -2.59
C SER A 87 3.07 -3.18 -1.12
N LEU A 88 4.32 -3.43 -0.72
CA LEU A 88 4.62 -3.90 0.64
C LEU A 88 4.56 -2.77 1.68
N SER A 89 4.86 -1.52 1.30
CA SER A 89 4.71 -0.39 2.23
C SER A 89 3.24 -0.05 2.49
N PHE A 90 2.35 -0.24 1.50
CA PHE A 90 0.91 -0.21 1.73
C PHE A 90 0.46 -1.34 2.65
N LEU A 91 0.88 -2.58 2.39
CA LEU A 91 0.54 -3.73 3.23
C LEU A 91 0.99 -3.51 4.68
N TYR A 92 2.21 -3.03 4.88
CA TYR A 92 2.72 -2.69 6.21
C TYR A 92 1.94 -1.52 6.85
N ALA A 93 1.63 -0.45 6.12
CA ALA A 93 0.81 0.65 6.62
C ALA A 93 -0.57 0.19 7.09
N MET A 94 -1.23 -0.67 6.32
CA MET A 94 -2.51 -1.28 6.68
C MET A 94 -2.40 -2.06 7.99
N LEU A 95 -1.33 -2.86 8.17
CA LEU A 95 -1.11 -3.61 9.41
C LEU A 95 -0.90 -2.67 10.60
N VAL A 96 -0.08 -1.63 10.44
CA VAL A 96 0.17 -0.64 11.49
C VAL A 96 -1.12 0.06 11.88
N ALA A 97 -1.87 0.60 10.91
CA ALA A 97 -3.13 1.29 11.16
C ALA A 97 -4.13 0.39 11.90
N CYS A 98 -4.37 -0.83 11.42
CA CYS A 98 -5.28 -1.79 12.04
C CYS A 98 -4.79 -2.26 13.43
N SER A 99 -3.47 -2.37 13.64
CA SER A 99 -2.90 -2.80 14.92
C SER A 99 -3.07 -1.78 16.05
N THR A 100 -3.42 -0.53 15.74
CA THR A 100 -3.70 0.48 16.77
C THR A 100 -5.00 0.21 17.51
N PHE A 101 -5.90 -0.60 16.93
CA PHE A 101 -7.28 -0.81 17.39
C PHE A 101 -8.07 0.49 17.56
N GLU A 102 -7.61 1.58 16.95
CA GLU A 102 -8.24 2.89 17.00
C GLU A 102 -8.91 3.18 15.66
N GLU A 103 -10.25 3.25 15.69
CA GLU A 103 -11.06 3.43 14.49
C GLU A 103 -10.68 4.73 13.76
N ARG A 104 -10.42 5.80 14.51
CA ARG A 104 -10.03 7.10 13.93
C ARG A 104 -8.72 7.01 13.14
N VAL A 105 -7.75 6.23 13.62
CA VAL A 105 -6.48 6.03 12.91
C VAL A 105 -6.70 5.27 11.61
N THR A 106 -7.47 4.18 11.67
CA THR A 106 -7.78 3.36 10.49
C THR A 106 -8.57 4.16 9.45
N ALA A 107 -9.56 4.93 9.88
CA ALA A 107 -10.38 5.77 9.00
C ALA A 107 -9.55 6.86 8.31
N ARG A 108 -8.70 7.57 9.06
CA ARG A 108 -7.82 8.60 8.50
C ARG A 108 -6.80 8.04 7.51
N TRP A 109 -6.21 6.88 7.82
CA TRP A 109 -5.33 6.21 6.89
C TRP A 109 -6.03 5.78 5.60
N ALA A 110 -7.23 5.21 5.70
CA ALA A 110 -8.01 4.81 4.53
C ALA A 110 -8.40 6.04 3.66
N GLU A 111 -8.83 7.14 4.30
CA GLU A 111 -9.10 8.42 3.63
C GLU A 111 -7.84 8.97 2.93
N GLY A 112 -6.68 8.95 3.61
CA GLY A 112 -5.42 9.41 3.05
C GLY A 112 -4.94 8.59 1.84
N GLU A 113 -5.08 7.26 1.86
CA GLU A 113 -4.77 6.42 0.70
C GLU A 113 -5.77 6.61 -0.45
N ALA A 114 -7.04 6.89 -0.15
CA ALA A 114 -8.04 7.23 -1.16
C ALA A 114 -7.72 8.57 -1.85
N SER A 115 -7.48 9.63 -1.08
CA SER A 115 -7.09 10.95 -1.62
C SER A 115 -5.81 10.87 -2.44
N ARG A 116 -4.84 10.07 -1.99
CA ARG A 116 -3.62 9.81 -2.74
C ARG A 116 -3.89 9.06 -4.04
N ALA A 117 -4.76 8.06 -4.03
CA ALA A 117 -5.13 7.34 -5.25
C ALA A 117 -5.81 8.27 -6.26
N ASP A 118 -6.69 9.17 -5.82
CA ASP A 118 -7.32 10.18 -6.66
C ASP A 118 -6.29 11.13 -7.27
N ALA A 119 -5.38 11.68 -6.46
CA ALA A 119 -4.31 12.57 -6.94
C ALA A 119 -3.39 11.91 -7.98
N ILE A 120 -3.20 10.59 -7.88
CA ILE A 120 -2.39 9.82 -8.82
C ILE A 120 -3.15 9.54 -10.13
N LEU A 121 -4.47 9.39 -10.05
CA LEU A 121 -5.33 9.09 -11.20
C LEU A 121 -5.48 10.33 -12.12
N GLY A 122 -5.51 11.53 -11.54
CA GLY A 122 -5.65 12.82 -12.24
C GLY A 122 -7.02 13.44 -12.02
#